data_AF-A0A430UZN0-F1
#
_entry.id   AF-A0A430UZN0-F1
#
_cell.length_a   1.000
_cell.length_b   1.000
_cell.length_c   1.000
_cell.angle_alpha   90.00
_cell.angle_beta   90.00
_cell.angle_gamma   90.00
#
_symmetry.space_group_name_H-M   'P 1'
#
loop_
_entity.id
_entity.type
_entity.pdbx_description
1 polymer ?
#
loop_
_entity_poly.entity_id
_entity_poly.type
_entity_poly.pdbx_seq_one_letter_code
_entity_poly.pdbx_strand_id
1 'polypeptide(L)'
;KDRSTVYLVLRRFLEQGLPGLAYRKPPGAPRKFTPQMAAFLEERLAEDRTWTAPQLAEALAERFGVRLAPKVISRHLRAMGYVWK
;
A
#
# COMPACT_ATOMS: atom_id res chain seq x y z
N LYS A 1 25.80 -20.16 0.63
CA LYS A 1 25.12 -19.99 1.95
C LYS A 1 25.24 -18.53 2.34
N ASP A 2 24.12 -17.79 2.35
CA ASP A 2 24.10 -16.34 2.55
C ASP A 2 24.53 -15.99 3.98
N ARG A 3 25.67 -15.29 4.14
CA ARG A 3 26.22 -14.92 5.47
C ARG A 3 25.27 -14.01 6.25
N SER A 4 24.44 -13.26 5.53
CA SER A 4 23.41 -12.38 6.11
C SER A 4 22.39 -13.15 6.96
N THR A 5 22.00 -14.35 6.52
CA THR A 5 20.96 -15.15 7.19
C THR A 5 21.43 -15.71 8.54
N VAL A 6 22.66 -16.21 8.64
CA VAL A 6 23.18 -16.77 9.91
C VAL A 6 23.36 -15.69 10.97
N TYR A 7 23.90 -14.53 10.58
CA TYR A 7 24.08 -13.40 11.49
C TYR A 7 22.73 -12.86 12.01
N LEU A 8 21.74 -12.70 11.13
CA LEU A 8 20.40 -12.25 11.51
C LEU A 8 19.68 -13.22 12.44
N VAL A 9 19.85 -14.53 12.22
CA VAL A 9 19.27 -15.57 13.08
C VAL A 9 19.94 -15.58 14.45
N LEU A 10 21.28 -15.51 14.50
CA LEU A 10 22.02 -15.44 15.77
C LEU A 10 21.65 -14.18 16.56
N ARG A 11 21.59 -13.03 15.90
CA ARG A 11 21.17 -11.77 16.53
C ARG A 11 19.76 -11.88 17.12
N ARG A 12 18.79 -12.46 16.39
CA ARG A 12 17.42 -12.66 16.90
C ARG A 12 17.38 -13.61 18.09
N PHE A 13 18.20 -14.67 18.09
CA PHE A 13 18.32 -15.58 19.23
C PHE A 13 18.87 -14.86 20.48
N LEU A 14 19.92 -14.06 20.32
CA LEU A 14 20.47 -13.28 21.43
C LEU A 14 19.47 -12.25 21.99
N GLU A 15 18.65 -11.64 21.14
CA GLU A 15 17.65 -10.64 21.56
C GLU A 15 16.37 -11.27 22.16
N GLN A 16 15.93 -12.43 21.67
CA GLN A 16 14.56 -12.94 21.90
C GLN A 16 14.52 -14.40 22.37
N GLY A 17 15.67 -15.05 22.55
CA GLY A 17 15.79 -16.47 22.91
C GLY A 17 15.24 -17.40 21.83
N LEU A 18 14.74 -18.57 22.25
CA LEU A 18 14.14 -19.57 21.35
C LEU A 18 13.02 -19.01 20.44
N PRO A 19 12.12 -18.11 20.88
CA PRO A 19 11.16 -17.44 20.00
C PRO A 19 11.78 -16.67 18.81
N GLY A 20 13.03 -16.22 18.92
CA GLY A 20 13.76 -15.54 17.84
C GLY A 20 14.17 -16.45 16.68
N LEU A 21 14.17 -17.77 16.88
CA LEU A 21 14.49 -18.77 15.86
C LEU A 21 13.28 -19.17 15.01
N ALA A 22 12.06 -18.86 15.45
CA ALA A 22 10.86 -19.16 14.71
C ALA A 22 10.85 -18.45 13.36
N TYR A 23 10.42 -19.16 12.30
CA TYR A 23 10.30 -18.56 10.98
C TYR A 23 9.34 -17.37 11.02
N ARG A 24 9.84 -16.21 10.57
CA ARG A 24 9.03 -15.01 10.35
C ARG A 24 9.01 -14.72 8.87
N LYS A 25 7.82 -14.73 8.28
CA LYS A 25 7.61 -14.26 6.92
C LYS A 25 8.12 -12.82 6.84
N PRO A 26 9.01 -12.49 5.89
CA PRO A 26 9.45 -11.12 5.69
C PRO A 26 8.25 -10.18 5.50
N PRO A 27 8.36 -8.90 5.92
CA PRO A 27 7.33 -7.93 5.57
C PRO A 27 7.16 -7.95 4.06
N GLY A 28 5.91 -8.10 3.61
CA GLY A 28 5.60 -8.13 2.18
C GLY A 28 6.01 -6.83 1.48
N ALA A 29 5.97 -6.83 0.15
CA ALA A 29 6.24 -5.62 -0.63
C ALA A 29 5.38 -4.43 -0.12
N PRO A 30 5.95 -3.22 -0.08
CA PRO A 30 5.21 -2.04 0.35
C PRO A 30 3.96 -1.86 -0.52
N ARG A 31 2.86 -1.44 0.12
CA ARG A 31 1.59 -1.23 -0.58
C ARG A 31 1.79 -0.13 -1.61
N LYS A 32 1.42 -0.41 -2.87
CA LYS A 32 1.46 0.59 -3.96
C LYS A 32 0.51 1.76 -3.73
N PHE A 33 -0.57 1.54 -2.98
CA PHE A 33 -1.53 2.56 -2.61
C PHE A 33 -1.21 3.06 -1.20
N THR A 34 -0.83 4.33 -1.10
CA THR A 34 -0.40 4.95 0.17
C THR A 34 -1.54 5.72 0.83
N PRO A 35 -1.47 5.98 2.15
CA PRO A 35 -2.45 6.84 2.82
C PRO A 35 -2.55 8.25 2.22
N GLN A 36 -1.44 8.79 1.70
CA GLN A 36 -1.41 10.09 1.04
C GLN A 36 -2.25 10.11 -0.24
N MET A 37 -2.29 8.99 -0.98
CA MET A 37 -3.15 8.84 -2.15
C MET A 37 -4.63 8.76 -1.76
N ALA A 38 -4.95 8.16 -0.61
CA ALA A 38 -6.31 8.15 -0.09
C ALA A 38 -6.79 9.56 0.25
N ALA A 39 -6.01 10.32 1.00
CA ALA A 39 -6.31 11.71 1.34
C ALA A 39 -6.51 12.57 0.09
N PHE A 40 -5.64 12.41 -0.93
CA PHE A 40 -5.81 13.10 -2.20
C PHE A 40 -7.13 12.74 -2.90
N LEU A 41 -7.52 11.47 -2.91
CA LEU A 41 -8.80 11.07 -3.49
C LEU A 41 -10.00 11.65 -2.73
N GLU A 42 -9.93 11.73 -1.39
CA GLU A 42 -10.97 12.36 -0.57
C GLU A 42 -11.13 13.85 -0.90
N GLU A 43 -10.02 14.59 -1.05
CA GLU A 43 -10.05 15.98 -1.48
C GLU A 43 -10.72 16.15 -2.84
N ARG A 44 -10.42 15.26 -3.80
CA ARG A 44 -11.04 15.30 -5.13
C ARG A 44 -12.53 14.98 -5.08
N LEU A 45 -12.92 13.98 -4.30
CA LEU A 45 -14.33 13.59 -4.16
C LEU A 45 -15.18 14.62 -3.39
N ALA A 46 -14.55 15.54 -2.67
CA ALA A 46 -15.23 16.66 -2.01
C ALA A 46 -15.53 17.83 -2.96
N GLU A 47 -14.99 17.83 -4.19
CA GLU A 47 -15.30 18.85 -5.20
C GLU A 47 -16.76 18.69 -5.69
N ASP A 48 -17.42 19.81 -6.02
CA ASP A 48 -18.78 19.83 -6.61
C ASP A 48 -18.77 19.42 -8.09
N ARG A 49 -18.19 18.25 -8.37
CA ARG A 49 -18.19 17.61 -9.69
C ARG A 49 -18.20 16.09 -9.58
N THR A 50 -18.68 15.47 -10.65
CA THR A 50 -18.61 14.02 -10.80
C THR A 50 -17.25 13.62 -11.35
N TRP A 51 -16.50 12.85 -10.58
CA TRP A 51 -15.28 12.20 -11.06
C TRP A 51 -15.62 10.93 -11.83
N THR A 52 -14.63 10.27 -12.43
CA THR A 52 -14.71 8.88 -12.90
C THR A 52 -13.47 8.12 -12.47
N ALA A 53 -13.54 6.79 -12.34
CA ALA A 53 -12.39 5.98 -11.95
C ALA A 53 -11.16 6.17 -12.89
N PRO A 54 -11.32 6.31 -14.22
CA PRO A 54 -10.23 6.71 -15.10
C PRO A 54 -9.66 8.10 -14.79
N GLN A 55 -10.50 9.12 -14.60
CA GLN A 55 -10.03 10.48 -14.26
C GLN A 55 -9.27 10.52 -12.92
N LEU A 56 -9.72 9.75 -11.93
CA LEU A 56 -9.01 9.64 -10.64
C LEU A 56 -7.68 8.89 -10.80
N ALA A 57 -7.60 7.89 -11.69
CA ALA A 57 -6.36 7.21 -11.99
C ALA A 57 -5.35 8.15 -12.68
N GLU A 58 -5.81 8.99 -13.60
CA GLU A 58 -4.99 10.02 -14.25
C GLU A 58 -4.53 11.07 -13.23
N ALA A 59 -5.42 11.59 -12.39
CA ALA A 59 -5.06 12.55 -11.34
C ALA A 59 -4.00 12.01 -10.37
N LEU A 60 -4.07 10.71 -10.02
CA LEU A 60 -3.05 10.06 -9.21
C LEU A 60 -1.73 9.86 -9.98
N ALA A 61 -1.79 9.57 -11.27
CA ALA A 61 -0.61 9.47 -12.11
C ALA A 61 0.11 10.81 -12.23
N GLU A 62 -0.62 11.91 -12.40
CA GLU A 62 -0.08 13.27 -12.46
C GLU A 62 0.52 13.70 -11.11
N ARG A 63 -0.16 13.44 -10.00
CA ARG A 63 0.27 13.90 -8.68
C ARG A 63 1.40 13.07 -8.06
N PHE A 64 1.35 11.75 -8.23
CA PHE A 64 2.25 10.80 -7.54
C PHE A 64 3.15 10.00 -8.48
N GLY A 65 3.02 10.16 -9.80
CA GLY A 65 3.81 9.39 -10.78
C GLY A 65 3.42 7.91 -10.85
N VAL A 66 2.27 7.53 -10.30
CA VAL A 66 1.83 6.13 -10.19
C VAL A 66 0.73 5.81 -11.19
N ARG A 67 0.95 4.78 -12.01
CA ARG A 67 -0.08 4.27 -12.92
C ARG A 67 -0.86 3.14 -12.26
N LEU A 68 -2.09 3.45 -11.87
CA LEU A 68 -3.03 2.47 -11.33
C LEU A 68 -4.13 2.20 -12.36
N ALA A 69 -4.51 0.93 -12.54
CA ALA A 69 -5.65 0.59 -13.37
C ALA A 69 -6.95 1.11 -12.72
N PRO A 70 -7.96 1.57 -13.48
CA PRO A 70 -9.22 2.07 -12.92
C PRO A 70 -9.89 1.10 -11.95
N LYS A 71 -9.84 -0.21 -12.21
CA LYS A 71 -10.35 -1.26 -11.32
C LYS A 71 -9.71 -1.23 -9.92
N VAL A 72 -8.43 -0.88 -9.84
CA VAL A 72 -7.72 -0.74 -8.57
C VAL A 72 -8.25 0.45 -7.79
N ILE A 73 -8.50 1.58 -8.48
CA ILE A 73 -9.11 2.77 -7.88
C ILE A 73 -10.50 2.44 -7.35
N SER A 74 -11.38 1.82 -8.16
CA SER A 74 -12.72 1.42 -7.71
C SER A 74 -12.69 0.53 -6.47
N ARG A 75 -11.73 -0.39 -6.38
CA ARG A 75 -11.55 -1.23 -5.20
C ARG A 75 -11.14 -0.42 -3.96
N HIS A 76 -10.24 0.55 -4.12
CA HIS A 76 -9.83 1.42 -3.01
C HIS A 76 -10.95 2.36 -2.57
N LEU A 77 -11.70 2.94 -3.51
CA LEU A 77 -12.87 3.76 -3.22
C LEU A 77 -13.93 2.98 -2.42
N ARG A 78 -14.22 1.74 -2.82
CA ARG A 78 -15.13 0.86 -2.07
C ARG A 78 -14.61 0.56 -0.65
N ALA A 79 -13.31 0.34 -0.50
CA ALA A 79 -12.69 0.13 0.81
C ALA A 79 -12.72 1.38 1.70
N MET A 80 -12.76 2.57 1.09
CA MET A 80 -12.93 3.87 1.76
C MET A 80 -14.41 4.20 2.07
N GLY A 81 -15.36 3.33 1.68
CA GLY A 81 -16.79 3.53 1.93
C GLY A 81 -17.55 4.25 0.82
N TYR A 82 -16.90 4.63 -0.28
CA TYR A 82 -17.55 5.26 -1.41
C TYR A 82 -18.23 4.21 -2.30
N VAL A 83 -19.53 4.40 -2.55
CA VAL A 83 -20.30 3.60 -3.50
C VAL A 83 -20.39 4.37 -4.81
N TRP A 84 -19.82 3.78 -5.85
CA TRP A 84 -19.82 4.34 -7.19
C TRP A 84 -20.95 3.72 -8.01
N LYS A 85 -21.70 4.53 -8.77
CA LYS A 85 -22.72 4.07 -9.73
C LYS A 85 -22.27 4.28 -11.17
#